data_AF-A0A8S2QSL3-F1
#
_entry.id   AF-A0A8S2QSL3-F1
#
_cell.length_a   1.000
_cell.length_b   1.000
_cell.length_c   1.000
_cell.angle_alpha   90.00
_cell.angle_beta   90.00
_cell.angle_gamma   90.00
#
_symmetry.space_group_name_H-M   'P 1'
#
loop_
_entity.id
_entity.type
_entity.pdbx_description
1 polymer ?
#
loop_
_entity_poly.entity_id
_entity_poly.type
_entity_poly.pdbx_seq_one_letter_code
_entity_poly.pdbx_strand_id
1 'polypeptide(L)'
;YHFYHYGKYTYGRKQQSMKKRGFCLASVYRVANAEWSPLGQDHYTCLNQGISAGWGDTYNDALVCQWIDVSNYDTSVKPITDTLTTDDNPDSFLCEGKPVLAKTGDQIWIKTNFTTTCCSSQKTEGQCCSYDKENGANGTECCNGLPVYKRKCQYFDNYRQDNILKKEFTLGLDGNGQITDSCQYRSGSWSELRDCGFRLKRKWNYLSCVSPGDQVTLNVSLSSEALRKQQQYQIFRVCESSVQYKAGVACFYNNSLANVIVTDEWKLVKFQCPTKRADSQIEIGGHYSIYVAPYFEEDEHNATFIQWNEI
;
A
#
# COMPACT_ATOMS: atom_id res chain seq x y z
N TYR A 1 12.19 -12.82 11.11
CA TYR A 1 11.16 -13.73 11.68
C TYR A 1 9.81 -13.01 11.65
N HIS A 2 8.71 -13.72 11.39
CA HIS A 2 7.38 -13.10 11.25
C HIS A 2 6.27 -14.01 11.79
N PHE A 3 5.26 -13.41 12.45
CA PHE A 3 4.03 -14.04 12.90
C PHE A 3 2.99 -14.06 11.77
N TYR A 4 2.57 -15.26 11.36
CA TYR A 4 1.66 -15.45 10.22
C TYR A 4 0.17 -15.23 10.55
N HIS A 5 -0.17 -15.22 11.85
CA HIS A 5 -1.56 -15.18 12.35
C HIS A 5 -1.84 -13.95 13.22
N TYR A 6 -1.13 -12.85 12.96
CA TYR A 6 -1.23 -11.64 13.77
C TYR A 6 -2.32 -10.68 13.31
N GLY A 7 -2.63 -10.59 12.01
CA GLY A 7 -3.63 -9.64 11.51
C GLY A 7 -4.38 -10.18 10.32
N LYS A 8 -5.66 -9.84 10.24
CA LYS A 8 -6.53 -10.11 9.11
C LYS A 8 -7.21 -8.82 8.67
N TYR A 9 -6.92 -8.38 7.44
CA TYR A 9 -7.60 -7.25 6.82
C TYR A 9 -8.46 -7.74 5.66
N THR A 10 -9.68 -7.26 5.59
CA THR A 10 -10.62 -7.60 4.54
C THR A 10 -11.36 -6.39 4.00
N TYR A 11 -11.69 -6.42 2.71
CA TYR A 11 -12.51 -5.40 2.08
C TYR A 11 -13.78 -5.99 1.45
N GLY A 12 -14.89 -5.38 1.85
CA GLY A 12 -16.22 -5.57 1.32
C GLY A 12 -16.88 -6.92 1.58
N ARG A 13 -18.06 -7.11 0.99
CA ARG A 13 -18.93 -8.27 1.24
C ARG A 13 -18.30 -9.62 0.86
N LYS A 14 -17.42 -9.63 -0.14
CA LYS A 14 -16.66 -10.84 -0.53
C LYS A 14 -15.46 -11.11 0.36
N GLN A 15 -15.20 -10.25 1.36
CA GLN A 15 -14.13 -10.39 2.35
C GLN A 15 -12.77 -10.68 1.70
N GLN A 16 -12.45 -9.94 0.63
CA GLN A 16 -11.16 -10.08 -0.02
C GLN A 16 -10.08 -9.85 1.01
N SER A 17 -9.21 -10.85 1.17
CA SER A 17 -8.24 -10.86 2.24
C SER A 17 -6.93 -10.25 1.79
N MET A 18 -6.29 -9.55 2.71
CA MET A 18 -4.94 -9.01 2.55
C MET A 18 -3.94 -10.06 2.08
N LYS A 19 -2.88 -9.59 1.41
CA LYS A 19 -1.76 -10.45 1.00
C LYS A 19 -0.63 -10.52 2.01
N LYS A 20 -0.64 -9.73 3.10
CA LYS A 20 0.43 -9.79 4.09
C LYS A 20 0.35 -11.06 4.91
N ARG A 21 1.47 -11.77 4.85
CA ARG A 21 1.61 -13.13 5.37
C ARG A 21 2.30 -13.17 6.72
N GLY A 22 2.87 -12.05 7.18
CA GLY A 22 3.74 -12.08 8.34
C GLY A 22 3.92 -10.70 8.97
N PHE A 23 4.03 -10.69 10.29
CA PHE A 23 4.27 -9.49 11.09
C PHE A 23 5.47 -9.75 11.99
N CYS A 24 6.48 -8.90 11.88
CA CYS A 24 7.38 -8.69 13.00
C CYS A 24 6.60 -7.97 14.10
N LEU A 25 6.93 -8.21 15.36
CA LEU A 25 6.36 -7.43 16.47
C LEU A 25 7.47 -6.61 17.08
N ALA A 26 7.40 -5.29 16.92
CA ALA A 26 8.40 -4.36 17.44
C ALA A 26 7.76 -3.11 18.06
N SER A 27 8.37 -2.60 19.12
CA SER A 27 7.95 -1.35 19.78
C SER A 27 8.58 -0.15 19.06
N VAL A 28 8.02 0.25 17.90
CA VAL A 28 8.62 1.27 17.02
C VAL A 28 8.19 2.70 17.35
N TYR A 29 7.05 2.89 17.98
CA TYR A 29 6.54 4.20 18.39
C TYR A 29 5.85 4.15 19.74
N ARG A 30 6.08 5.16 20.60
CA ARG A 30 5.46 5.25 21.91
C ARG A 30 4.12 5.98 21.79
N VAL A 31 3.03 5.23 21.96
CA VAL A 31 1.64 5.70 21.80
C VAL A 31 1.14 6.38 23.08
N ALA A 32 1.60 5.93 24.26
CA ALA A 32 1.20 6.49 25.54
C ALA A 32 2.40 7.08 26.28
N ASN A 33 2.31 8.36 26.64
CA ASN A 33 3.28 9.00 27.53
C ASN A 33 2.74 8.99 28.96
N ALA A 34 2.84 7.84 29.62
CA ALA A 34 2.37 7.62 30.99
C ALA A 34 3.44 6.88 31.81
N GLU A 35 3.33 6.96 33.14
CA GLU A 35 4.29 6.34 34.07
C GLU A 35 4.43 4.82 33.89
N TRP A 36 3.34 4.16 33.49
CA TRP A 36 3.32 2.71 33.23
C TRP A 36 3.90 2.33 31.86
N SER A 37 4.14 3.29 30.96
CA SER A 37 4.79 3.04 29.67
C SER A 37 6.29 3.28 29.82
N PRO A 38 7.15 2.28 29.59
CA PRO A 38 8.57 2.41 29.80
C PRO A 38 9.21 3.37 28.77
N LEU A 39 10.25 4.10 29.20
CA LEU A 39 10.99 5.03 28.33
C LEU A 39 11.90 4.30 27.34
N GLY A 40 12.51 3.19 27.78
CA GLY A 40 13.19 2.23 26.92
C GLY A 40 12.28 1.05 26.62
N GLN A 41 12.61 0.29 25.58
CA GLN A 41 11.88 -0.93 25.27
C GLN A 41 12.86 -1.98 24.77
N ASP A 42 12.62 -3.24 25.17
CA ASP A 42 13.52 -4.35 24.86
C ASP A 42 13.25 -4.93 23.46
N HIS A 43 12.12 -4.56 22.87
CA HIS A 43 11.57 -5.13 21.64
C HIS A 43 11.71 -4.21 20.42
N TYR A 44 12.86 -3.54 20.28
CA TYR A 44 13.03 -2.49 19.27
C TYR A 44 13.12 -3.05 17.86
N THR A 45 13.55 -4.30 17.78
CA THR A 45 13.91 -4.95 16.52
C THR A 45 13.17 -6.27 16.38
N CYS A 46 13.08 -6.74 15.16
CA CYS A 46 12.52 -8.04 14.83
C CYS A 46 13.35 -9.24 15.32
N LEU A 47 14.53 -9.00 15.91
CA LEU A 47 15.35 -10.04 16.53
C LEU A 47 14.88 -10.39 17.93
N ASN A 48 14.32 -9.42 18.67
CA ASN A 48 13.71 -9.64 19.98
C ASN A 48 12.25 -9.17 19.95
N GLN A 49 11.37 -9.99 19.38
CA GLN A 49 10.02 -9.57 19.03
C GLN A 49 9.11 -9.40 20.26
N GLY A 50 8.32 -8.32 20.24
CA GLY A 50 7.32 -7.98 21.24
C GLY A 50 6.83 -6.54 21.09
N ILE A 51 5.73 -6.21 21.75
CA ILE A 51 5.24 -4.83 21.84
C ILE A 51 5.12 -4.50 23.33
N SER A 52 5.89 -3.52 23.78
CA SER A 52 5.91 -3.08 25.17
C SER A 52 4.65 -2.29 25.50
N ALA A 53 4.22 -2.30 26.76
CA ALA A 53 3.03 -1.56 27.17
C ALA A 53 3.15 -0.06 26.85
N GLY A 54 2.17 0.49 26.13
CA GLY A 54 2.15 1.90 25.72
C GLY A 54 2.97 2.20 24.48
N TRP A 55 3.51 1.17 23.82
CA TRP A 55 4.13 1.24 22.51
C TRP A 55 3.23 0.61 21.46
N GLY A 56 3.47 0.97 20.20
CA GLY A 56 2.77 0.46 19.04
C GLY A 56 3.75 0.01 17.96
N ASP A 57 3.26 -0.86 17.09
CA ASP A 57 3.94 -1.34 15.90
C ASP A 57 3.19 -0.84 14.66
N THR A 58 3.83 0.02 13.86
CA THR A 58 3.22 0.64 12.68
C THR A 58 3.89 0.17 11.40
N TYR A 59 3.09 -0.39 10.51
CA TYR A 59 3.51 -0.82 9.18
C TYR A 59 3.09 0.22 8.15
N ASN A 60 4.06 0.83 7.48
CA ASN A 60 3.77 1.80 6.43
C ASN A 60 3.22 1.12 5.15
N ASP A 61 2.58 1.92 4.31
CA ASP A 61 1.95 1.56 3.05
C ASP A 61 2.94 1.14 1.94
N ALA A 62 4.21 1.52 2.05
CA ALA A 62 5.27 1.11 1.13
C ALA A 62 5.77 -0.33 1.38
N LEU A 63 5.37 -0.98 2.48
CA LEU A 63 5.80 -2.35 2.78
C LEU A 63 5.16 -3.36 1.84
N VAL A 64 6.00 -4.27 1.33
CA VAL A 64 5.54 -5.35 0.46
C VAL A 64 4.49 -6.21 1.18
N CYS A 65 3.48 -6.62 0.43
CA CYS A 65 2.30 -7.36 0.91
C CYS A 65 1.35 -6.59 1.84
N GLN A 66 1.60 -5.31 2.19
CA GLN A 66 0.70 -4.48 3.01
C GLN A 66 -0.51 -3.94 2.19
N TRP A 67 -1.23 -4.82 1.50
CA TRP A 67 -2.34 -4.44 0.62
C TRP A 67 -3.43 -5.53 0.53
N ILE A 68 -4.64 -5.10 0.16
CA ILE A 68 -5.76 -5.95 -0.21
C ILE A 68 -5.92 -5.87 -1.72
N ASP A 69 -5.98 -7.02 -2.38
CA ASP A 69 -6.17 -7.10 -3.83
C ASP A 69 -7.63 -6.81 -4.19
N VAL A 70 -7.92 -5.59 -4.65
CA VAL A 70 -9.28 -5.15 -5.04
C VAL A 70 -9.56 -5.24 -6.54
N SER A 71 -8.70 -5.92 -7.28
CA SER A 71 -8.75 -6.05 -8.75
C SER A 71 -10.06 -6.60 -9.35
N ASN A 72 -10.88 -7.29 -8.55
CA ASN A 72 -12.15 -7.86 -9.01
C ASN A 72 -13.35 -6.91 -8.83
N TYR A 73 -13.12 -5.70 -8.29
CA TYR A 73 -14.12 -4.65 -8.23
C TYR A 73 -14.05 -3.83 -9.52
N ASP A 74 -15.21 -3.64 -10.17
CA ASP A 74 -15.31 -2.78 -11.35
C ASP A 74 -15.58 -1.34 -10.91
N THR A 75 -14.52 -0.54 -10.88
CA THR A 75 -14.55 0.89 -10.56
C THR A 75 -14.42 1.78 -11.80
N SER A 76 -14.64 1.23 -13.00
CA SER A 76 -14.50 1.97 -14.26
C SER A 76 -15.58 3.05 -14.45
N VAL A 77 -16.80 2.79 -13.95
CA VAL A 77 -17.97 3.66 -14.11
C VAL A 77 -18.31 4.44 -12.85
N LYS A 78 -18.18 3.84 -11.66
CA LYS A 78 -18.54 4.48 -10.38
C LYS A 78 -17.64 4.03 -9.23
N PRO A 79 -17.40 4.88 -8.22
CA PRO A 79 -16.79 4.47 -6.97
C PRO A 79 -17.60 3.36 -6.28
N ILE A 80 -16.92 2.54 -5.49
CA ILE A 80 -17.54 1.48 -4.70
C ILE A 80 -17.19 1.71 -3.23
N THR A 81 -18.22 1.93 -2.41
CA THR A 81 -18.10 1.98 -0.96
C THR A 81 -18.51 0.64 -0.37
N ASP A 82 -17.65 0.09 0.49
CA ASP A 82 -17.93 -1.11 1.27
C ASP A 82 -17.13 -1.06 2.59
N THR A 83 -17.28 -2.08 3.43
CA THR A 83 -16.62 -2.12 4.74
C THR A 83 -15.19 -2.64 4.63
N LEU A 84 -14.22 -1.84 5.08
CA LEU A 84 -12.88 -2.28 5.46
C LEU A 84 -12.94 -2.83 6.89
N THR A 85 -12.50 -4.07 7.09
CA THR A 85 -12.39 -4.68 8.42
C THR A 85 -10.95 -5.03 8.71
N THR A 86 -10.49 -4.70 9.91
CA THR A 86 -9.25 -5.23 10.49
C THR A 86 -9.60 -6.08 11.70
N ASP A 87 -8.91 -7.20 11.88
CA ASP A 87 -9.03 -8.09 13.04
C ASP A 87 -7.62 -8.50 13.44
N ASP A 88 -7.15 -7.96 14.56
CA ASP A 88 -5.84 -8.23 15.12
C ASP A 88 -5.90 -9.43 16.08
N ASN A 89 -4.87 -10.27 16.02
CA ASN A 89 -4.77 -11.55 16.72
C ASN A 89 -6.03 -12.43 16.60
N PRO A 90 -6.58 -12.65 15.38
CA PRO A 90 -7.89 -13.28 15.18
C PRO A 90 -7.95 -14.74 15.69
N ASP A 91 -6.81 -15.42 15.70
CA ASP A 91 -6.66 -16.81 16.15
C ASP A 91 -6.24 -16.91 17.64
N SER A 92 -6.07 -15.74 18.28
CA SER A 92 -5.64 -15.57 19.67
C SER A 92 -4.36 -16.33 20.01
N PHE A 93 -3.36 -16.27 19.11
CA PHE A 93 -2.02 -16.82 19.33
C PHE A 93 -1.23 -16.02 20.36
N LEU A 94 -1.46 -14.70 20.40
CA LEU A 94 -0.98 -13.85 21.47
C LEU A 94 -1.97 -13.87 22.63
N CYS A 95 -1.46 -13.92 23.85
CA CYS A 95 -2.27 -13.87 25.06
C CYS A 95 -2.55 -12.41 25.42
N GLU A 96 -3.79 -11.99 25.28
CA GLU A 96 -4.28 -10.66 25.63
C GLU A 96 -4.94 -10.72 27.01
N GLY A 97 -4.10 -10.90 28.02
CA GLY A 97 -4.53 -11.27 29.36
C GLY A 97 -3.38 -11.81 30.19
N LYS A 98 -3.71 -12.71 31.12
CA LYS A 98 -2.72 -13.39 31.95
C LYS A 98 -2.45 -14.80 31.44
N PRO A 99 -1.19 -15.18 31.16
CA PRO A 99 -0.86 -16.57 30.86
C PRO A 99 -1.28 -17.48 32.03
N VAL A 100 -1.90 -18.61 31.71
CA VAL A 100 -2.22 -19.62 32.72
C VAL A 100 -0.97 -20.47 32.97
N LEU A 101 -0.56 -20.53 34.24
CA LEU A 101 0.62 -21.27 34.68
C LEU A 101 0.23 -22.58 35.36
N ALA A 102 1.10 -23.59 35.23
CA ALA A 102 1.05 -24.80 36.04
C ALA A 102 1.44 -24.49 37.50
N LYS A 103 1.21 -25.44 38.41
CA LYS A 103 1.63 -25.31 39.82
C LYS A 103 3.15 -25.11 39.98
N THR A 104 3.93 -25.56 39.00
CA THR A 104 5.39 -25.39 38.92
C THR A 104 5.82 -23.99 38.49
N GLY A 105 4.88 -23.14 38.04
CA GLY A 105 5.16 -21.83 37.45
C GLY A 105 5.34 -21.84 35.94
N ASP A 106 5.39 -23.02 35.31
CA ASP A 106 5.56 -23.15 33.86
C ASP A 106 4.32 -22.71 33.08
N GLN A 107 4.52 -22.14 31.88
CA GLN A 107 3.43 -21.79 30.99
C GLN A 107 2.70 -23.04 30.48
N ILE A 108 1.37 -23.02 30.55
CA ILE A 108 0.55 -24.07 29.95
C ILE A 108 0.33 -23.77 28.48
N TRP A 109 0.59 -24.75 27.63
CA TRP A 109 0.35 -24.70 26.20
C TRP A 109 -0.87 -25.55 25.83
N ILE A 110 -1.72 -25.03 24.94
CA ILE A 110 -2.89 -25.73 24.41
C ILE A 110 -2.72 -25.96 22.91
N LYS A 111 -3.16 -27.14 22.47
CA LYS A 111 -3.13 -27.52 21.06
C LYS A 111 -4.11 -26.64 20.27
N THR A 112 -3.69 -26.14 19.12
CA THR A 112 -4.56 -25.43 18.16
C THR A 112 -5.04 -26.35 17.05
N ASN A 113 -5.92 -25.85 16.18
CA ASN A 113 -6.31 -26.54 14.95
C ASN A 113 -5.28 -26.34 13.81
N PHE A 114 -4.23 -25.55 14.03
CA PHE A 114 -3.19 -25.33 13.05
C PHE A 114 -2.14 -26.43 13.10
N THR A 115 -1.59 -26.73 11.92
CA THR A 115 -0.42 -27.58 11.77
C THR A 115 0.67 -26.78 11.06
N THR A 116 1.93 -27.12 11.32
CA THR A 116 3.03 -26.53 10.58
C THR A 116 2.92 -26.95 9.11
N THR A 117 2.65 -26.02 8.20
CA THR A 117 2.55 -26.32 6.77
C THR A 117 3.87 -26.88 6.25
N CYS A 118 3.81 -27.92 5.42
CA CYS A 118 4.91 -28.26 4.52
C CYS A 118 5.08 -27.10 3.51
N CYS A 119 6.30 -26.67 3.21
CA CYS A 119 6.55 -26.14 1.88
C CYS A 119 6.24 -27.30 0.94
N SER A 120 5.09 -27.26 0.27
CA SER A 120 4.72 -28.32 -0.67
C SER A 120 5.87 -28.49 -1.65
N SER A 121 6.18 -29.73 -1.98
CA SER A 121 7.20 -30.21 -2.91
C SER A 121 7.06 -29.72 -4.36
N GLN A 122 6.39 -28.59 -4.61
CA GLN A 122 6.35 -27.93 -5.91
C GLN A 122 7.42 -26.84 -5.97
N LYS A 123 8.57 -27.23 -6.53
CA LYS A 123 9.62 -26.35 -7.04
C LYS A 123 9.11 -25.61 -8.29
N THR A 124 8.11 -24.74 -8.16
CA THR A 124 7.77 -23.78 -9.20
C THR A 124 8.21 -22.40 -8.77
N GLU A 125 8.97 -21.76 -9.65
CA GLU A 125 9.63 -20.48 -9.51
C GLU A 125 8.69 -19.40 -8.97
N GLY A 126 9.10 -18.72 -7.89
CA GLY A 126 8.40 -17.55 -7.35
C GLY A 126 7.50 -17.75 -6.12
N GLN A 127 7.38 -18.95 -5.55
CA GLN A 127 6.60 -19.15 -4.32
C GLN A 127 7.34 -19.97 -3.27
N CYS A 128 7.90 -19.29 -2.27
CA CYS A 128 7.93 -19.78 -0.89
C CYS A 128 8.12 -18.59 0.06
N CYS A 129 7.66 -18.77 1.30
CA CYS A 129 8.06 -17.98 2.45
C CYS A 129 9.55 -17.63 2.36
N SER A 130 9.86 -16.32 2.33
CA SER A 130 11.18 -15.68 2.39
C SER A 130 12.38 -16.65 2.30
N TYR A 131 12.95 -16.73 1.10
CA TYR A 131 14.27 -17.30 0.87
C TYR A 131 15.22 -16.14 0.54
N ASP A 132 15.76 -15.49 1.57
CA ASP A 132 16.89 -14.55 1.41
C ASP A 132 18.18 -15.39 1.29
N LYS A 133 18.58 -15.66 0.05
CA LYS A 133 19.78 -16.43 -0.27
C LYS A 133 21.07 -15.65 0.02
N GLU A 134 20.99 -14.34 0.23
CA GLU A 134 22.15 -13.44 0.35
C GLU A 134 22.73 -13.35 1.78
N ASN A 135 21.99 -13.77 2.82
CA ASN A 135 22.41 -13.55 4.21
C ASN A 135 22.66 -14.84 5.03
N GLY A 136 22.76 -16.01 4.40
CA GLY A 136 23.18 -17.25 5.07
C GLY A 136 22.24 -17.73 6.20
N ALA A 137 21.01 -17.23 6.27
CA ALA A 137 20.03 -17.69 7.26
C ALA A 137 19.41 -19.02 6.79
N ASN A 138 19.63 -20.09 7.56
CA ASN A 138 18.95 -21.37 7.38
C ASN A 138 17.42 -21.17 7.50
N GLY A 139 16.73 -21.15 6.37
CA GLY A 139 15.28 -21.20 6.32
C GLY A 139 14.76 -22.46 7.04
N THR A 140 13.75 -22.30 7.88
CA THR A 140 13.12 -23.37 8.66
C THR A 140 12.74 -24.55 7.76
N GLU A 141 13.31 -25.71 8.07
CA GLU A 141 12.97 -27.02 7.52
C GLU A 141 11.46 -27.29 7.55
N CYS A 142 10.94 -27.99 6.54
CA CYS A 142 9.54 -28.40 6.47
C CYS A 142 9.15 -29.25 7.68
N CYS A 143 8.25 -28.77 8.54
CA CYS A 143 7.91 -29.43 9.81
C CYS A 143 6.81 -30.51 9.72
N ASN A 144 6.59 -31.16 8.57
CA ASN A 144 5.72 -32.35 8.41
C ASN A 144 4.32 -32.30 9.10
N GLY A 145 3.63 -31.14 9.10
CA GLY A 145 2.28 -31.06 9.66
C GLY A 145 2.19 -31.25 11.18
N LEU A 146 3.26 -30.98 11.93
CA LEU A 146 3.22 -31.04 13.40
C LEU A 146 2.17 -30.08 13.98
N PRO A 147 1.52 -30.45 15.08
CA PRO A 147 0.52 -29.59 15.71
C PRO A 147 1.15 -28.32 16.27
N VAL A 148 0.51 -27.18 16.00
CA VAL A 148 0.90 -25.88 16.55
C VAL A 148 0.20 -25.68 17.90
N TYR A 149 0.96 -25.21 18.89
CA TYR A 149 0.46 -24.89 20.23
C TYR A 149 0.45 -23.39 20.46
N LYS A 150 -0.47 -22.93 21.31
CA LYS A 150 -0.51 -21.54 21.79
C LYS A 150 -0.59 -21.51 23.32
N ARG A 151 -0.24 -20.37 23.91
CA ARG A 151 -0.32 -20.20 25.37
C ARG A 151 -1.78 -20.26 25.81
N LYS A 152 -2.06 -21.00 26.88
CA LYS A 152 -3.34 -20.90 27.57
C LYS A 152 -3.42 -19.53 28.23
N CYS A 153 -4.49 -18.79 27.95
CA CYS A 153 -4.64 -17.41 28.39
C CYS A 153 -5.95 -17.25 29.19
N GLN A 154 -5.87 -16.51 30.30
CA GLN A 154 -7.02 -15.91 30.95
C GLN A 154 -7.17 -14.50 30.37
N TYR A 155 -8.06 -14.36 29.39
CA TYR A 155 -8.29 -13.10 28.70
C TYR A 155 -8.91 -12.04 29.61
N PHE A 156 -8.61 -10.76 29.35
CA PHE A 156 -9.34 -9.66 29.96
C PHE A 156 -10.78 -9.60 29.43
N ASP A 157 -11.68 -9.05 30.24
CA ASP A 157 -13.03 -8.74 29.77
C ASP A 157 -12.94 -7.81 28.57
N ASN A 158 -13.73 -8.09 27.53
CA ASN A 158 -13.79 -7.30 26.31
C ASN A 158 -12.47 -7.17 25.52
N TYR A 159 -11.46 -8.03 25.75
CA TYR A 159 -10.16 -7.94 25.04
C TYR A 159 -10.30 -7.82 23.51
N ARG A 160 -11.33 -8.46 22.94
CA ARG A 160 -11.57 -8.47 21.48
C ARG A 160 -12.22 -7.18 20.95
N GLN A 161 -12.77 -6.31 21.80
CA GLN A 161 -13.45 -5.10 21.33
C GLN A 161 -12.50 -4.16 20.58
N ASP A 162 -11.26 -4.05 21.04
CA ASP A 162 -10.26 -3.16 20.45
C ASP A 162 -9.44 -3.81 19.32
N ASN A 163 -9.60 -5.13 19.12
CA ASN A 163 -8.90 -5.87 18.05
C ASN A 163 -9.58 -5.73 16.69
N ILE A 164 -10.84 -5.32 16.67
CA ILE A 164 -11.64 -5.27 15.44
C ILE A 164 -12.03 -3.84 15.14
N LEU A 165 -11.50 -3.32 14.04
CA LEU A 165 -11.96 -2.07 13.46
C LEU A 165 -12.79 -2.37 12.22
N LYS A 166 -13.96 -1.73 12.12
CA LYS A 166 -14.77 -1.69 10.90
C LYS A 166 -14.98 -0.25 10.49
N LYS A 167 -14.70 0.05 9.23
CA LYS A 167 -14.87 1.40 8.68
C LYS A 167 -15.37 1.32 7.25
N GLU A 168 -16.31 2.18 6.89
CA GLU A 168 -16.66 2.36 5.48
C GLU A 168 -15.49 2.97 4.73
N PHE A 169 -15.13 2.37 3.61
CA PHE A 169 -14.05 2.81 2.75
C PHE A 169 -14.55 2.84 1.30
N THR A 170 -14.16 3.86 0.55
CA THR A 170 -14.57 4.04 -0.84
C THR A 170 -13.39 3.82 -1.75
N LEU A 171 -13.48 2.79 -2.59
CA LEU A 171 -12.61 2.65 -3.75
C LEU A 171 -12.97 3.73 -4.76
N GLY A 172 -12.00 4.58 -5.09
CA GLY A 172 -12.13 5.57 -6.14
C GLY A 172 -12.33 4.92 -7.51
N LEU A 173 -12.69 5.75 -8.49
CA LEU A 173 -12.75 5.31 -9.88
C LEU A 173 -11.39 4.85 -10.38
N ASP A 174 -11.36 3.99 -11.41
CA ASP A 174 -10.11 3.53 -12.03
C ASP A 174 -9.16 4.68 -12.36
N GLY A 175 -7.88 4.47 -12.05
CA GLY A 175 -6.82 5.46 -12.15
C GLY A 175 -6.82 6.56 -11.09
N ASN A 176 -7.78 6.59 -10.16
CA ASN A 176 -7.61 7.35 -8.94
C ASN A 176 -6.75 6.56 -7.95
N GLY A 177 -6.05 7.29 -7.07
CA GLY A 177 -5.21 6.72 -6.02
C GLY A 177 -4.73 7.81 -5.06
N GLN A 178 -3.73 7.49 -4.25
CA GLN A 178 -3.23 8.40 -3.20
C GLN A 178 -2.83 9.79 -3.72
N ILE A 179 -2.17 9.87 -4.88
CA ILE A 179 -1.80 11.18 -5.45
C ILE A 179 -2.99 12.03 -5.89
N THR A 180 -4.17 11.41 -6.06
CA THR A 180 -5.39 12.11 -6.45
C THR A 180 -6.20 12.63 -5.27
N ASP A 181 -5.83 12.24 -4.05
CA ASP A 181 -6.42 12.78 -2.84
C ASP A 181 -6.05 14.25 -2.67
N SER A 182 -6.89 15.02 -2.00
CA SER A 182 -6.59 16.42 -1.68
C SER A 182 -5.33 16.52 -0.83
N CYS A 183 -4.49 17.53 -1.11
CA CYS A 183 -3.34 17.81 -0.29
C CYS A 183 -3.79 18.24 1.12
N GLN A 184 -3.24 17.61 2.15
CA GLN A 184 -3.49 18.06 3.52
C GLN A 184 -2.66 19.31 3.79
N TYR A 185 -3.31 20.41 4.19
CA TYR A 185 -2.70 21.72 4.44
C TYR A 185 -1.46 21.70 5.35
N ARG A 186 -1.33 20.70 6.23
CA ARG A 186 -0.23 20.58 7.21
C ARG A 186 0.98 19.77 6.73
N SER A 187 0.97 19.19 5.53
CA SER A 187 2.09 18.38 5.02
C SER A 187 3.28 19.21 4.54
N GLY A 188 3.15 20.55 4.49
CA GLY A 188 4.25 21.50 4.22
C GLY A 188 4.93 21.34 2.85
N SER A 189 4.45 20.44 2.00
CA SER A 189 5.14 20.04 0.77
C SER A 189 4.36 20.53 -0.46
N TRP A 190 4.22 21.85 -0.55
CA TRP A 190 3.70 22.50 -1.76
C TRP A 190 4.86 22.67 -2.75
N SER A 191 5.10 21.66 -3.57
CA SER A 191 6.08 21.69 -4.64
C SER A 191 5.64 20.84 -5.83
N GLU A 192 6.42 20.87 -6.91
CA GLU A 192 6.28 19.99 -8.08
C GLU A 192 6.49 18.50 -7.76
N LEU A 193 7.11 18.21 -6.62
CA LEU A 193 7.45 16.86 -6.18
C LEU A 193 6.37 16.23 -5.30
N ARG A 194 5.31 16.98 -4.98
CA ARG A 194 4.25 16.50 -4.09
C ARG A 194 3.52 15.30 -4.68
N ASP A 195 2.88 14.55 -3.81
CA ASP A 195 2.17 13.31 -4.12
C ASP A 195 0.71 13.37 -3.68
N CYS A 196 0.06 14.50 -3.98
CA CYS A 196 -1.33 14.80 -3.69
C CYS A 196 -1.85 15.90 -4.63
N GLY A 197 -3.17 16.07 -4.69
CA GLY A 197 -3.84 17.13 -5.45
C GLY A 197 -3.88 16.90 -6.96
N PHE A 198 -3.42 15.74 -7.44
CA PHE A 198 -3.48 15.41 -8.86
C PHE A 198 -4.89 15.00 -9.29
N ARG A 199 -5.17 15.17 -10.57
CA ARG A 199 -6.39 14.71 -11.22
C ARG A 199 -6.02 13.94 -12.47
N LEU A 200 -6.56 12.74 -12.60
CA LEU A 200 -6.47 11.95 -13.82
C LEU A 200 -7.25 12.63 -14.94
N LYS A 201 -6.64 12.80 -16.11
CA LYS A 201 -7.39 13.19 -17.31
C LYS A 201 -8.03 11.94 -17.91
N ARG A 202 -9.35 11.80 -17.73
CA ARG A 202 -10.13 10.61 -18.14
C ARG A 202 -9.97 10.25 -19.63
N LYS A 203 -9.87 11.23 -20.53
CA LYS A 203 -9.60 10.99 -21.96
C LYS A 203 -8.25 10.27 -22.21
N TRP A 204 -7.34 10.35 -21.23
CA TRP A 204 -5.92 10.02 -21.34
C TRP A 204 -5.46 9.14 -20.18
N ASN A 205 -6.37 8.32 -19.68
CA ASN A 205 -6.07 7.33 -18.66
C ASN A 205 -5.42 6.06 -19.25
N TYR A 206 -5.30 5.95 -20.58
CA TYR A 206 -4.77 4.77 -21.25
C TYR A 206 -4.24 5.11 -22.65
N LEU A 207 -3.21 5.96 -22.72
CA LEU A 207 -2.53 6.32 -23.97
C LEU A 207 -1.52 5.24 -24.35
N SER A 208 -1.29 5.07 -25.65
CA SER A 208 -0.35 4.09 -26.20
C SER A 208 0.92 4.77 -26.72
N CYS A 209 2.06 4.13 -26.54
CA CYS A 209 3.27 4.45 -27.29
C CYS A 209 3.28 3.72 -28.65
N VAL A 210 4.26 4.05 -29.49
CA VAL A 210 4.56 3.26 -30.70
C VAL A 210 5.07 1.86 -30.33
N SER A 211 6.12 1.79 -29.49
CA SER A 211 6.64 0.53 -28.96
C SER A 211 7.06 0.66 -27.48
N PRO A 212 6.92 -0.41 -26.66
CA PRO A 212 7.49 -0.46 -25.31
C PRO A 212 9.00 -0.19 -25.34
N GLY A 213 9.50 0.68 -24.47
CA GLY A 213 10.91 1.06 -24.44
C GLY A 213 11.36 2.05 -25.53
N ASP A 214 10.46 2.59 -26.34
CA ASP A 214 10.81 3.75 -27.18
C ASP A 214 10.80 5.05 -26.37
N GLN A 215 11.60 6.04 -26.79
CA GLN A 215 11.51 7.38 -26.24
C GLN A 215 10.24 8.07 -26.76
N VAL A 216 9.39 8.51 -25.84
CA VAL A 216 8.20 9.32 -26.14
C VAL A 216 8.54 10.78 -25.96
N THR A 217 8.11 11.64 -26.88
CA THR A 217 8.20 13.11 -26.76
C THR A 217 6.81 13.69 -26.90
N LEU A 218 6.32 14.36 -25.85
CA LEU A 218 5.06 15.11 -25.87
C LEU A 218 5.37 16.60 -25.94
N ASN A 219 4.55 17.34 -26.70
CA ASN A 219 4.59 18.79 -26.69
C ASN A 219 3.42 19.33 -25.86
N VAL A 220 3.74 20.08 -24.80
CA VAL A 220 2.86 20.31 -23.66
C VAL A 220 2.77 21.83 -23.43
N SER A 221 1.60 22.45 -23.56
CA SER A 221 1.33 23.85 -23.19
C SER A 221 -0.01 24.04 -22.47
N LEU A 222 -0.19 25.18 -21.78
CA LEU A 222 -1.48 25.56 -21.22
C LEU A 222 -2.46 25.94 -22.34
N SER A 223 -3.65 25.34 -22.34
CA SER A 223 -4.60 25.45 -23.46
C SER A 223 -5.42 26.73 -23.51
N SER A 224 -5.53 27.48 -22.41
CA SER A 224 -6.37 28.67 -22.36
C SER A 224 -5.54 29.92 -22.13
N GLU A 225 -5.87 30.97 -22.88
CA GLU A 225 -5.25 32.27 -22.74
C GLU A 225 -5.48 32.88 -21.35
N ALA A 226 -6.63 32.57 -20.72
CA ALA A 226 -6.96 32.99 -19.36
C ALA A 226 -5.98 32.43 -18.33
N LEU A 227 -5.62 31.14 -18.44
CA LEU A 227 -4.67 30.50 -17.54
C LEU A 227 -3.25 31.05 -17.72
N ARG A 228 -2.87 31.37 -18.96
CA ARG A 228 -1.58 32.03 -19.27
C ARG A 228 -1.53 33.44 -18.68
N LYS A 229 -2.60 34.22 -18.81
CA LYS A 229 -2.71 35.59 -18.27
C LYS A 229 -2.70 35.64 -16.75
N GLN A 230 -3.19 34.61 -16.08
CA GLN A 230 -3.21 34.52 -14.61
C GLN A 230 -1.97 33.81 -14.03
N GLN A 231 -0.98 33.45 -14.86
CA GLN A 231 0.24 32.73 -14.42
C GLN A 231 -0.05 31.46 -13.61
N GLN A 232 -1.16 30.78 -13.92
CA GLN A 232 -1.57 29.56 -13.22
C GLN A 232 -0.80 28.36 -13.76
N TYR A 233 0.44 28.20 -13.31
CA TYR A 233 1.30 27.07 -13.66
C TYR A 233 0.66 25.74 -13.24
N GLN A 234 0.96 24.69 -13.98
CA GLN A 234 0.44 23.35 -13.74
C GLN A 234 1.59 22.36 -13.64
N ILE A 235 1.42 21.34 -12.82
CA ILE A 235 2.28 20.16 -12.84
C ILE A 235 1.66 19.15 -13.79
N PHE A 236 2.47 18.65 -14.70
CA PHE A 236 2.13 17.58 -15.63
C PHE A 236 2.96 16.35 -15.27
N ARG A 237 2.27 15.28 -14.89
CA ARG A 237 2.87 14.01 -14.48
C ARG A 237 2.40 12.88 -15.38
N VAL A 238 3.37 12.10 -15.85
CA VAL A 238 3.14 10.91 -16.66
C VAL A 238 3.38 9.69 -15.77
N CYS A 239 2.40 8.81 -15.72
CA CYS A 239 2.48 7.53 -15.01
C CYS A 239 2.22 6.37 -15.97
N GLU A 240 2.55 5.15 -15.55
CA GLU A 240 2.16 3.95 -16.29
C GLU A 240 0.62 3.79 -16.33
N SER A 241 0.14 2.94 -17.23
CA SER A 241 -1.22 2.41 -17.18
C SER A 241 -1.18 0.89 -17.15
N SER A 242 -2.18 0.30 -16.50
CA SER A 242 -2.38 -1.15 -16.48
C SER A 242 -3.04 -1.59 -17.77
N VAL A 243 -2.39 -2.51 -18.48
CA VAL A 243 -2.94 -3.18 -19.67
C VAL A 243 -4.14 -4.04 -19.29
N GLN A 244 -4.06 -4.69 -18.13
CA GLN A 244 -5.13 -5.55 -17.64
C GLN A 244 -6.45 -4.79 -17.42
N TYR A 245 -6.37 -3.61 -16.80
CA TYR A 245 -7.54 -2.82 -16.44
C TYR A 245 -7.86 -1.69 -17.43
N LYS A 246 -7.02 -1.47 -18.44
CA LYS A 246 -7.14 -0.37 -19.40
C LYS A 246 -7.29 0.99 -18.70
N ALA A 247 -6.51 1.19 -17.65
CA ALA A 247 -6.62 2.36 -16.78
C ALA A 247 -5.27 2.81 -16.25
N GLY A 248 -5.18 4.09 -15.90
CA GLY A 248 -3.97 4.68 -15.35
C GLY A 248 -3.61 4.07 -14.01
N VAL A 249 -2.32 4.06 -13.68
CA VAL A 249 -1.84 3.69 -12.35
C VAL A 249 -1.24 4.93 -11.73
N ALA A 250 -1.92 5.51 -10.76
CA ALA A 250 -1.49 6.75 -10.12
C ALA A 250 -0.11 6.54 -9.46
N CYS A 251 0.83 7.45 -9.69
CA CYS A 251 2.24 7.23 -9.35
C CYS A 251 2.85 8.39 -8.54
N PHE A 252 3.65 8.04 -7.55
CA PHE A 252 4.48 9.00 -6.82
C PHE A 252 5.51 9.65 -7.73
N TYR A 253 6.02 10.82 -7.33
CA TYR A 253 7.02 11.56 -8.11
C TYR A 253 8.21 10.67 -8.53
N ASN A 254 8.78 9.92 -7.58
CA ASN A 254 9.93 9.04 -7.82
C ASN A 254 9.62 7.84 -8.74
N ASN A 255 8.34 7.54 -8.96
CA ASN A 255 7.86 6.45 -9.79
C ASN A 255 7.21 6.97 -11.09
N SER A 256 7.23 8.28 -11.31
CA SER A 256 6.68 8.89 -12.52
C SER A 256 7.64 8.72 -13.70
N LEU A 257 7.06 8.52 -14.89
CA LEU A 257 7.82 8.46 -16.14
C LEU A 257 8.34 9.85 -16.53
N ALA A 258 7.58 10.89 -16.19
CA ALA A 258 7.98 12.29 -16.28
C ALA A 258 7.14 13.14 -15.31
N ASN A 259 7.73 14.21 -14.81
CA ASN A 259 7.05 15.21 -14.00
C ASN A 259 7.63 16.60 -14.31
N VAL A 260 6.81 17.50 -14.86
CA VAL A 260 7.27 18.83 -15.26
C VAL A 260 6.29 19.91 -14.85
N ILE A 261 6.80 21.10 -14.56
CA ILE A 261 5.99 22.32 -14.48
C ILE A 261 5.75 22.82 -15.90
N VAL A 262 4.49 23.12 -16.22
CA VAL A 262 4.00 23.69 -17.47
C VAL A 262 3.60 25.13 -17.22
N THR A 263 4.25 26.04 -17.93
CA THR A 263 3.98 27.48 -17.91
C THR A 263 3.22 27.88 -19.18
N ASP A 264 3.26 29.15 -19.55
CA ASP A 264 2.67 29.71 -20.76
C ASP A 264 3.31 29.26 -22.08
N GLU A 265 4.57 28.82 -22.06
CA GLU A 265 5.29 28.33 -23.23
C GLU A 265 5.10 26.82 -23.48
N TRP A 266 5.33 26.41 -24.73
CA TRP A 266 5.40 24.99 -25.09
C TRP A 266 6.61 24.32 -24.43
N LYS A 267 6.37 23.17 -23.81
CA LYS A 267 7.39 22.36 -23.17
C LYS A 267 7.45 20.98 -23.80
N LEU A 268 8.65 20.55 -24.18
CA LEU A 268 8.88 19.18 -24.60
C LEU A 268 9.08 18.30 -23.38
N VAL A 269 8.21 17.29 -23.23
CA VAL A 269 8.28 16.29 -22.16
C VAL A 269 8.74 14.99 -22.77
N LYS A 270 9.91 14.50 -22.32
CA LYS A 270 10.50 13.26 -22.81
C LYS A 270 10.48 12.22 -21.72
N PHE A 271 10.06 11.01 -22.04
CA PHE A 271 10.11 9.87 -21.13
C PHE A 271 10.28 8.55 -21.88
N GLN A 272 10.69 7.52 -21.16
CA GLN A 272 10.80 6.18 -21.68
C GLN A 272 9.42 5.50 -21.64
N CYS A 273 8.96 4.97 -22.77
CA CYS A 273 7.72 4.21 -22.79
C CYS A 273 7.82 2.98 -21.87
N PRO A 274 6.80 2.70 -21.03
CA PRO A 274 6.83 1.55 -20.12
C PRO A 274 7.13 0.24 -20.83
N THR A 275 8.01 -0.55 -20.25
CA THR A 275 8.40 -1.87 -20.76
C THR A 275 7.57 -2.97 -20.09
N LYS A 276 7.67 -4.19 -20.62
CA LYS A 276 7.03 -5.37 -20.02
C LYS A 276 7.54 -5.58 -18.59
N ARG A 277 6.62 -5.81 -17.65
CA ARG A 277 6.97 -6.25 -16.29
C ARG A 277 7.47 -7.69 -16.33
N ALA A 278 8.65 -7.92 -15.74
CA ALA A 278 9.35 -9.20 -15.83
C ALA A 278 8.52 -10.40 -15.33
N ASP A 279 7.66 -10.15 -14.35
CA ASP A 279 6.82 -11.13 -13.66
C ASP A 279 5.38 -11.22 -14.20
N SER A 280 5.06 -10.50 -15.29
CA SER A 280 3.69 -10.46 -15.83
C SER A 280 3.61 -10.90 -17.28
N GLN A 281 2.60 -11.71 -17.60
CA GLN A 281 2.23 -12.04 -18.99
C GLN A 281 1.18 -11.08 -19.56
N ILE A 282 0.55 -10.26 -18.71
CA ILE A 282 -0.52 -9.33 -19.10
C ILE A 282 0.01 -7.90 -19.19
N GLU A 283 0.84 -7.49 -18.23
CA GLU A 283 1.45 -6.16 -18.20
C GLU A 283 2.66 -6.09 -19.13
N ILE A 284 2.37 -6.05 -20.43
CA ILE A 284 3.35 -6.04 -21.53
C ILE A 284 3.99 -4.67 -21.77
N GLY A 285 3.62 -3.64 -20.99
CA GLY A 285 4.07 -2.27 -21.16
C GLY A 285 3.35 -1.55 -22.30
N GLY A 286 3.93 -0.44 -22.78
CA GLY A 286 3.42 0.29 -23.95
C GLY A 286 2.37 1.35 -23.66
N HIS A 287 1.91 1.48 -22.40
CA HIS A 287 0.79 2.36 -22.07
C HIS A 287 1.08 3.29 -20.88
N TYR A 288 0.59 4.52 -20.97
CA TYR A 288 0.80 5.57 -19.98
C TYR A 288 -0.45 6.43 -19.78
N SER A 289 -0.49 7.13 -18.66
CA SER A 289 -1.59 7.99 -18.25
C SER A 289 -1.08 9.35 -17.78
N ILE A 290 -1.94 10.37 -17.91
CA ILE A 290 -1.59 11.75 -17.58
C ILE A 290 -2.37 12.22 -16.36
N TYR A 291 -1.63 12.69 -15.37
CA TYR A 291 -2.12 13.35 -14.17
C TYR A 291 -1.69 14.80 -14.18
N VAL A 292 -2.59 15.70 -13.79
CA VAL A 292 -2.27 17.13 -13.69
C VAL A 292 -2.72 17.69 -12.36
N ALA A 293 -2.02 18.71 -11.90
CA ALA A 293 -2.38 19.44 -10.70
C ALA A 293 -1.98 20.92 -10.85
N PRO A 294 -2.68 21.87 -10.22
CA PRO A 294 -2.22 23.25 -10.19
C PRO A 294 -0.92 23.38 -9.41
N TYR A 295 0.06 24.14 -9.89
CA TYR A 295 1.35 24.26 -9.18
C TYR A 295 1.13 24.88 -7.79
N PHE A 296 0.33 25.95 -7.74
CA PHE A 296 -0.18 26.57 -6.52
C PHE A 296 -1.68 26.23 -6.36
N GLU A 297 -2.08 25.64 -5.24
CA GLU A 297 -3.51 25.58 -4.90
C GLU A 297 -3.87 26.88 -4.15
N GLU A 298 -4.79 27.66 -4.70
CA GLU A 298 -5.61 28.60 -3.91
C GLU A 298 -6.84 27.82 -3.39
N ASP A 299 -7.41 28.25 -2.27
CA ASP A 299 -8.41 27.51 -1.47
C ASP A 299 -9.68 27.03 -2.25
N GLU A 300 -9.88 27.46 -3.50
CA GLU A 300 -11.00 27.07 -4.35
C GLU A 300 -10.58 26.08 -5.45
N HIS A 301 -11.01 24.82 -5.29
CA HIS A 301 -10.68 23.62 -6.07
C HIS A 301 -11.10 23.61 -7.56
N ASN A 302 -11.27 24.76 -8.21
CA ASN A 302 -11.79 24.85 -9.58
C ASN A 302 -10.69 24.90 -10.63
N ALA A 303 -10.03 23.76 -10.76
CA ALA A 303 -8.98 23.57 -11.73
C ALA A 303 -9.57 22.98 -13.03
N THR A 304 -10.39 23.74 -13.78
CA THR A 304 -10.71 23.43 -15.18
C THR A 304 -9.44 23.58 -16.02
N PHE A 305 -8.75 22.46 -16.28
CA PHE A 305 -7.42 22.51 -16.93
C PHE A 305 -7.27 21.62 -18.17
N ILE A 306 -6.69 22.26 -19.19
CA ILE A 306 -5.91 21.79 -20.35
C ILE A 306 -6.59 20.84 -21.37
N GLN A 307 -6.78 21.36 -22.59
CA GLN A 307 -6.91 20.62 -23.86
C GLN A 307 -5.55 20.51 -24.55
N TRP A 308 -5.27 19.38 -25.19
CA TRP A 308 -3.99 19.14 -25.85
C TRP A 308 -4.21 18.35 -27.14
N ASN A 309 -3.28 18.50 -28.08
CA ASN A 309 -3.24 17.73 -29.31
C ASN A 309 -2.05 16.78 -29.24
N GLU A 310 -2.30 15.51 -29.59
CA GLU A 310 -1.23 14.60 -30.03
C GLU A 310 -0.63 15.20 -31.31
N ILE A 311 0.71 15.20 -31.40
CA ILE A 311 1.41 15.40 -32.67
C ILE A 311 1.55 14.03 -33.32
#